data_AF-A0A0Q6XD08-F1
#
_entry.id   AF-A0A0Q6XD08-F1
#
_cell.length_a   1.000
_cell.length_b   1.000
_cell.length_c   1.000
_cell.angle_alpha   90.00
_cell.angle_beta   90.00
_cell.angle_gamma   90.00
#
_symmetry.space_group_name_H-M   'P 1'
#
loop_
_entity.id
_entity.type
_entity.pdbx_description
1 polymer ?
#
loop_
_entity_poly.entity_id
_entity_poly.type
_entity_poly.pdbx_seq_one_letter_code
_entity_poly.pdbx_strand_id
1 'polypeptide(L)'
;MIGRLLARFRRPAAPSANAVAGGPSVRWMGLDDPANPFVVEGYDCLAFVRSMVSTTLDPAIAESFHLQRHADGANLAGQLPGDAVAADCTLAYRSDGAPPDGPLFKAEAMEDKWDIYLHGDRIYFCRSWTGTVVHVAEFTVAGDTLAIHRTWSVGGADPGHATREIDYLVKSHVLGRRVPHPLPDTLAAQPHLVGLHSFSLYGRQCCFGTFADTLHDVVLKAR
;
A
#
# COMPACT_ATOMS: atom_id res chain seq x y z
N MET A 1 11.95 41.30 -11.34
CA MET A 1 12.18 40.77 -9.98
C MET A 1 10.87 40.14 -9.50
N ILE A 2 10.73 38.82 -9.64
CA ILE A 2 9.52 38.07 -9.28
C ILE A 2 9.80 37.40 -7.92
N GLY A 3 9.13 37.88 -6.87
CA GLY A 3 9.18 37.30 -5.53
C GLY A 3 8.29 36.07 -5.45
N ARG A 4 8.91 34.92 -5.18
CA ARG A 4 8.23 33.63 -4.93
C ARG A 4 7.50 33.70 -3.58
N LEU A 5 6.18 33.53 -3.62
CA LEU A 5 5.34 33.27 -2.45
C LEU A 5 5.52 31.79 -2.06
N LEU A 6 6.40 31.51 -1.10
CA LEU A 6 6.50 30.20 -0.46
C LEU A 6 5.29 30.03 0.47
N ALA A 7 4.33 29.20 0.07
CA ALA A 7 3.28 28.71 0.96
C ALA A 7 3.93 27.87 2.06
N ARG A 8 4.07 28.45 3.25
CA ARG A 8 4.49 27.73 4.46
C ARG A 8 3.35 26.80 4.87
N PHE A 9 3.48 25.50 4.58
CA PHE A 9 2.67 24.49 5.24
C PHE A 9 2.87 24.61 6.75
N ARG A 10 1.80 24.93 7.46
CA ARG A 10 1.78 25.02 8.92
C ARG A 10 1.98 23.60 9.46
N ARG A 11 3.09 23.37 10.17
CA ARG A 11 3.35 22.16 10.96
C ARG A 11 2.11 21.86 11.82
N PRO A 12 1.41 20.72 11.64
CA PRO A 12 0.32 20.38 12.54
C PRO A 12 0.88 20.25 13.97
N ALA A 13 0.16 20.78 14.94
CA ALA A 13 0.52 20.64 16.34
C ALA A 13 0.57 19.15 16.69
N ALA A 14 1.63 18.72 17.39
CA ALA A 14 1.74 17.34 17.86
C ALA A 14 0.50 17.01 18.72
N PRO A 15 -0.32 16.01 18.33
CA PRO A 15 -1.48 15.64 19.13
C PRO A 15 -1.04 15.05 20.46
N SER A 16 -1.66 15.51 21.55
CA SER A 16 -1.57 14.86 22.85
C SER A 16 -2.17 13.46 22.76
N ALA A 17 -1.38 12.46 23.15
CA ALA A 17 -1.75 11.05 23.06
C ALA A 17 -2.83 10.70 24.08
N ASN A 18 -4.06 10.44 23.62
CA ASN A 18 -4.97 9.56 24.36
C ASN A 18 -4.63 8.12 23.99
N ALA A 19 -3.77 7.51 24.81
CA ALA A 19 -3.36 6.13 24.72
C ALA A 19 -4.52 5.20 25.09
N VAL A 20 -4.85 4.26 24.21
CA VAL A 20 -5.40 2.97 24.64
C VAL A 20 -4.29 2.29 25.44
N ALA A 21 -4.54 2.02 26.72
CA ALA A 21 -3.50 1.66 27.68
C ALA A 21 -2.67 0.44 27.23
N GLY A 22 -1.36 0.64 27.03
CA GLY A 22 -0.31 -0.39 27.10
C GLY A 22 0.26 -0.96 25.79
N GLY A 23 -0.32 -0.68 24.63
CA GLY A 23 0.20 -1.16 23.33
C GLY A 23 1.19 -0.20 22.65
N PRO A 24 2.04 -0.67 21.71
CA PRO A 24 2.89 0.22 20.92
C PRO A 24 2.02 1.17 20.10
N SER A 25 2.19 2.48 20.28
CA SER A 25 1.48 3.51 19.52
C SER A 25 2.23 3.87 18.24
N VAL A 26 1.51 4.40 17.25
CA VAL A 26 2.14 5.04 16.09
C VAL A 26 2.80 6.36 16.50
N ARG A 27 4.00 6.61 15.99
CA ARG A 27 4.80 7.79 16.35
C ARG A 27 5.07 8.65 15.13
N TRP A 28 4.73 9.94 15.18
CA TRP A 28 5.15 10.90 14.15
C TRP A 28 6.68 11.06 14.17
N MET A 29 7.29 11.04 12.99
CA MET A 29 8.71 11.23 12.77
C MET A 29 8.91 12.34 11.73
N GLY A 30 9.54 13.44 12.16
CA GLY A 30 9.89 14.55 11.28
C GLY A 30 11.14 14.28 10.43
N LEU A 31 11.47 15.20 9.52
CA LEU A 31 12.68 15.08 8.69
C LEU A 31 13.96 15.09 9.53
N ASP A 32 13.99 15.87 10.60
CA ASP A 32 15.17 15.99 11.47
C ASP A 32 15.25 14.89 12.54
N ASP A 33 14.26 13.99 12.61
CA ASP A 33 14.29 12.87 13.56
C ASP A 33 15.35 11.84 13.11
N PRO A 34 16.37 11.55 13.93
CA PRO A 34 17.43 10.60 13.58
C PRO A 34 16.92 9.16 13.46
N ALA A 35 15.77 8.84 14.06
CA ALA A 35 15.13 7.53 13.93
C ALA A 35 14.24 7.43 12.68
N ASN A 36 13.97 8.53 11.97
CA ASN A 36 13.23 8.49 10.70
C ASN A 36 14.14 7.95 9.58
N PRO A 37 13.85 6.77 9.02
CA PRO A 37 14.70 6.18 7.99
C PRO A 37 14.41 6.75 6.59
N PHE A 38 13.41 7.61 6.41
CA PHE A 38 12.97 8.10 5.10
C PHE A 38 13.20 9.61 4.93
N VAL A 39 13.31 10.05 3.68
CA VAL A 39 13.42 11.48 3.31
C VAL A 39 12.09 12.24 3.35
N VAL A 40 11.05 11.65 3.95
CA VAL A 40 9.71 12.23 4.12
C VAL A 40 9.30 12.14 5.59
N GLU A 41 8.42 13.04 6.01
CA GLU A 41 7.79 12.96 7.34
C GLU A 41 6.63 11.97 7.32
N GLY A 42 6.31 11.41 8.47
CA GLY A 42 5.19 10.48 8.58
C GLY A 42 5.12 9.77 9.92
N TYR A 43 4.31 8.73 9.97
CA TYR A 43 4.10 7.91 11.15
C TYR A 43 4.86 6.59 11.03
N ASP A 44 5.70 6.29 12.01
CA ASP A 44 6.20 4.93 12.19
C ASP A 44 5.06 4.04 12.72
N CYS A 45 4.67 3.10 11.89
CA CYS A 45 3.62 2.14 12.16
C CYS A 45 4.16 0.76 12.54
N LEU A 46 5.47 0.53 12.43
CA LEU A 46 6.04 -0.82 12.43
C LEU A 46 5.76 -1.58 13.72
N ALA A 47 6.00 -0.96 14.87
CA ALA A 47 5.75 -1.59 16.16
C ALA A 47 4.26 -1.86 16.39
N PHE A 48 3.40 -0.92 15.99
CA PHE A 48 1.94 -1.07 16.08
C PHE A 48 1.48 -2.28 15.25
N VAL A 49 1.80 -2.33 13.95
CA VAL A 49 1.27 -3.37 13.06
C VAL A 49 1.81 -4.77 13.34
N ARG A 50 3.03 -4.86 13.89
CA ARG A 50 3.60 -6.14 14.35
C ARG A 50 2.97 -6.68 15.62
N SER A 51 2.34 -5.82 16.42
CA SER A 51 1.62 -6.24 17.62
C SER A 51 0.19 -6.69 17.33
N MET A 52 -0.33 -6.38 16.13
CA MET A 52 -1.69 -6.71 15.75
C MET A 52 -1.82 -8.18 15.38
N VAL A 53 -2.87 -8.80 15.90
CA VAL A 53 -3.30 -10.15 15.50
C VAL A 53 -4.67 -10.01 14.88
N SER A 54 -4.86 -10.63 13.72
CA SER A 54 -6.13 -10.68 13.02
C SER A 54 -6.73 -12.08 13.13
N THR A 55 -7.98 -12.14 13.57
CA THR A 55 -8.79 -13.37 13.56
C THR A 55 -10.16 -13.06 12.99
N THR A 56 -10.84 -14.10 12.51
CA THR A 56 -12.26 -14.03 12.13
C THR A 56 -13.03 -15.05 12.94
N LEU A 57 -14.24 -14.67 13.36
CA LEU A 57 -15.22 -15.61 13.92
C LEU A 57 -16.16 -16.15 12.83
N ASP A 58 -16.12 -15.57 11.63
CA ASP A 58 -16.89 -16.02 10.47
C ASP A 58 -16.18 -17.22 9.81
N PRO A 59 -16.75 -18.44 9.87
CA PRO A 59 -16.15 -19.62 9.27
C PRO A 59 -15.98 -19.49 7.74
N ALA A 60 -16.87 -18.76 7.05
CA ALA A 60 -16.79 -18.60 5.61
C ALA A 60 -15.55 -17.79 5.19
N ILE A 61 -15.16 -16.80 6.01
CA ILE A 61 -13.94 -16.02 5.81
C ILE A 61 -12.69 -16.88 6.07
N ALA A 62 -12.72 -17.72 7.11
CA ALA A 62 -11.61 -18.64 7.41
C ALA A 62 -11.42 -19.67 6.28
N GLU A 63 -12.50 -20.26 5.80
CA GLU A 63 -12.49 -21.18 4.66
C GLU A 63 -12.01 -20.49 3.38
N SER A 64 -12.54 -19.30 3.08
CA SER A 64 -12.11 -18.53 1.91
C SER A 64 -10.60 -18.25 1.95
N PHE A 65 -10.08 -17.76 3.09
CA PHE A 65 -8.64 -17.53 3.25
C PHE A 65 -7.82 -18.79 2.97
N HIS A 66 -8.26 -19.96 3.46
CA HIS A 66 -7.58 -21.23 3.21
C HIS A 66 -7.62 -21.61 1.72
N LEU A 67 -8.79 -21.53 1.08
CA LEU A 67 -8.96 -21.81 -0.35
C LEU A 67 -8.07 -20.89 -1.20
N GLN A 68 -8.00 -19.61 -0.86
CA GLN A 68 -7.16 -18.65 -1.58
C GLN A 68 -5.69 -19.06 -1.58
N ARG A 69 -5.15 -19.77 -0.58
CA ARG A 69 -3.74 -20.21 -0.59
C ARG A 69 -3.39 -21.14 -1.74
N HIS A 70 -4.37 -21.84 -2.29
CA HIS A 70 -4.19 -22.75 -3.42
C HIS A 70 -4.59 -22.13 -4.77
N ALA A 71 -5.10 -20.90 -4.77
CA ALA A 71 -5.48 -20.19 -5.99
C ALA A 71 -4.24 -19.66 -6.74
N ASP A 72 -4.22 -19.84 -8.06
CA ASP A 72 -3.22 -19.30 -8.99
C ASP A 72 -3.66 -17.97 -9.63
N GLY A 73 -4.92 -17.57 -9.41
CA GLY A 73 -5.52 -16.34 -9.93
C GLY A 73 -5.99 -16.45 -11.38
N ALA A 74 -5.94 -17.63 -12.02
CA ALA A 74 -6.28 -17.77 -13.45
C ALA A 74 -7.73 -17.37 -13.74
N ASN A 75 -8.63 -17.58 -12.77
CA ASN A 75 -10.03 -17.16 -12.85
C ASN A 75 -10.20 -15.62 -12.91
N LEU A 76 -9.20 -14.84 -12.49
CA LEU A 76 -9.25 -13.37 -12.47
C LEU A 76 -9.01 -12.76 -13.86
N ALA A 77 -8.51 -13.53 -14.82
CA ALA A 77 -8.17 -13.03 -16.14
C ALA A 77 -9.32 -12.25 -16.79
N GLY A 78 -9.07 -10.98 -17.12
CA GLY A 78 -10.04 -10.09 -17.75
C GLY A 78 -11.04 -9.42 -16.79
N GLN A 79 -11.05 -9.80 -15.50
CA GLN A 79 -11.93 -9.16 -14.52
C GLN A 79 -11.46 -7.75 -14.15
N LEU A 80 -12.42 -6.92 -13.72
CA LEU A 80 -12.18 -5.61 -13.13
C LEU A 80 -12.88 -5.54 -11.76
N PRO A 81 -12.46 -4.62 -10.87
CA PRO A 81 -13.16 -4.37 -9.62
C PRO A 81 -14.61 -3.94 -9.85
N GLY A 82 -15.47 -4.11 -8.82
CA GLY A 82 -16.83 -3.56 -8.85
C GLY A 82 -16.82 -2.03 -9.00
N ASP A 83 -17.67 -1.51 -9.89
CA ASP A 83 -17.75 -0.08 -10.21
C ASP A 83 -16.38 0.55 -10.56
N ALA A 84 -15.56 -0.19 -11.30
CA ALA A 84 -14.18 0.17 -11.59
C ALA A 84 -14.02 1.60 -12.15
N VAL A 85 -13.19 2.39 -11.47
CA VAL A 85 -12.72 3.70 -11.94
C VAL A 85 -11.33 3.52 -12.55
N ALA A 86 -11.19 3.91 -13.81
CA ALA A 86 -9.92 3.85 -14.53
C ALA A 86 -9.10 5.12 -14.32
N ALA A 87 -7.78 4.99 -14.27
CA ALA A 87 -6.83 6.09 -14.26
C ALA A 87 -5.61 5.74 -15.11
N ASP A 88 -5.20 6.67 -15.97
CA ASP A 88 -3.93 6.58 -16.69
C ASP A 88 -2.79 7.02 -15.77
N CYS A 89 -1.67 6.33 -15.81
CA CYS A 89 -0.52 6.62 -14.97
C CYS A 89 0.78 6.22 -15.66
N THR A 90 1.92 6.44 -15.01
CA THR A 90 3.21 5.93 -15.48
C THR A 90 4.03 5.54 -14.26
N LEU A 91 4.01 4.25 -13.95
CA LEU A 91 4.85 3.65 -12.92
C LEU A 91 5.84 2.71 -13.59
N ALA A 92 7.11 2.81 -13.23
CA ALA A 92 8.16 2.02 -13.86
C ALA A 92 9.01 1.33 -12.79
N TYR A 93 9.25 0.04 -13.00
CA TYR A 93 10.03 -0.79 -12.10
C TYR A 93 11.07 -1.55 -12.90
N ARG A 94 12.28 -1.67 -12.33
CA ARG A 94 13.27 -2.58 -12.87
C ARG A 94 12.75 -4.02 -12.74
N SER A 95 12.82 -4.77 -13.83
CA SER A 95 12.46 -6.19 -13.89
C SER A 95 13.54 -6.98 -14.63
N ASP A 96 13.65 -8.27 -14.32
CA ASP A 96 14.55 -9.20 -15.01
C ASP A 96 13.88 -9.82 -16.25
N GLY A 97 13.01 -9.05 -16.92
CA GLY A 97 12.13 -9.49 -18.00
C GLY A 97 10.66 -9.58 -17.58
N ALA A 98 9.85 -10.28 -18.39
CA ALA A 98 8.44 -10.48 -18.11
C ALA A 98 8.26 -11.53 -17.00
N PRO A 99 7.54 -11.23 -15.90
CA PRO A 99 7.25 -12.25 -14.90
C PRO A 99 6.31 -13.31 -15.50
N PRO A 100 6.42 -14.58 -15.07
CA PRO A 100 5.47 -15.60 -15.51
C PRO A 100 4.07 -15.32 -14.95
N ASP A 101 3.05 -15.79 -15.66
CA ASP A 101 1.67 -15.83 -15.15
C ASP A 101 1.60 -16.61 -13.83
N GLY A 102 0.68 -16.19 -12.97
CA GLY A 102 0.43 -16.78 -11.66
C GLY A 102 0.66 -15.81 -10.50
N PRO A 103 0.92 -16.33 -9.28
CA PRO A 103 1.05 -15.51 -8.09
C PRO A 103 2.37 -14.73 -8.07
N LEU A 104 2.27 -13.41 -7.89
CA LEU A 104 3.40 -12.52 -7.58
C LEU A 104 3.62 -12.37 -6.06
N PHE A 105 2.54 -12.41 -5.29
CA PHE A 105 2.58 -12.37 -3.83
C PHE A 105 1.40 -13.16 -3.26
N LYS A 106 1.67 -13.96 -2.22
CA LYS A 106 0.66 -14.72 -1.49
C LYS A 106 0.77 -14.40 0.00
N ALA A 107 -0.37 -14.07 0.60
CA ALA A 107 -0.48 -13.92 2.03
C ALA A 107 -0.15 -15.25 2.73
N GLU A 108 0.69 -15.20 3.76
CA GLU A 108 1.04 -16.37 4.57
C GLU A 108 0.20 -16.43 5.85
N ALA A 109 -0.22 -15.26 6.34
CA ALA A 109 -1.01 -15.11 7.56
C ALA A 109 -2.19 -14.16 7.35
N MET A 110 -3.13 -14.13 8.30
CA MET A 110 -4.31 -13.27 8.24
C MET A 110 -3.94 -11.78 8.34
N GLU A 111 -2.77 -11.47 8.88
CA GLU A 111 -2.17 -10.14 8.92
C GLU A 111 -1.69 -9.68 7.54
N ASP A 112 -1.45 -10.59 6.60
CA ASP A 112 -1.13 -10.26 5.22
C ASP A 112 -2.45 -10.04 4.47
N LYS A 113 -2.69 -8.79 4.04
CA LYS A 113 -4.02 -8.35 3.57
C LYS A 113 -4.24 -8.54 2.07
N TRP A 114 -3.20 -8.92 1.33
CA TRP A 114 -3.21 -8.95 -0.12
C TRP A 114 -2.73 -10.30 -0.66
N ASP A 115 -3.37 -10.74 -1.73
CA ASP A 115 -2.81 -11.66 -2.71
C ASP A 115 -2.66 -10.88 -4.02
N ILE A 116 -1.54 -11.07 -4.73
CA ILE A 116 -1.24 -10.36 -5.97
C ILE A 116 -0.92 -11.39 -7.05
N TYR A 117 -1.58 -11.28 -8.19
CA TYR A 117 -1.46 -12.20 -9.32
C TYR A 117 -1.12 -11.44 -10.60
N LEU A 118 -0.46 -12.11 -11.52
CA LEU A 118 -0.24 -11.65 -12.88
C LEU A 118 -0.89 -12.65 -13.83
N HIS A 119 -1.70 -12.16 -14.77
CA HIS A 119 -2.22 -12.95 -15.87
C HIS A 119 -2.27 -12.10 -17.13
N GLY A 120 -1.50 -12.49 -18.14
CA GLY A 120 -1.36 -11.74 -19.39
C GLY A 120 -0.66 -10.40 -19.17
N ASP A 121 -1.32 -9.31 -19.57
CA ASP A 121 -0.83 -7.93 -19.46
C ASP A 121 -1.32 -7.21 -18.20
N ARG A 122 -1.87 -7.96 -17.22
CA ARG A 122 -2.47 -7.38 -16.02
C ARG A 122 -1.96 -7.98 -14.72
N ILE A 123 -1.86 -7.11 -13.73
CA ILE A 123 -1.62 -7.43 -12.33
C ILE A 123 -2.92 -7.20 -11.54
N TYR A 124 -3.32 -8.17 -10.75
CA TYR A 124 -4.55 -8.16 -9.96
C TYR A 124 -4.21 -8.11 -8.47
N PHE A 125 -4.79 -7.15 -7.75
CA PHE A 125 -4.58 -6.94 -6.32
C PHE A 125 -5.86 -7.31 -5.57
N CYS A 126 -5.80 -8.43 -4.85
CA CYS A 126 -6.97 -9.04 -4.22
C CYS A 126 -6.86 -9.02 -2.70
N ARG A 127 -7.97 -8.83 -2.00
CA ARG A 127 -8.01 -9.03 -0.54
C ARG A 127 -7.79 -10.51 -0.23
N SER A 128 -6.74 -10.80 0.53
CA SER A 128 -6.29 -12.17 0.82
C SER A 128 -7.30 -13.04 1.55
N TRP A 129 -8.29 -12.44 2.23
CA TRP A 129 -9.32 -13.15 2.99
C TRP A 129 -10.54 -13.51 2.16
N THR A 130 -10.81 -12.78 1.09
CA THR A 130 -12.06 -12.93 0.32
C THR A 130 -11.82 -13.23 -1.15
N GLY A 131 -10.60 -13.01 -1.66
CA GLY A 131 -10.29 -13.05 -3.09
C GLY A 131 -10.82 -11.85 -3.87
N THR A 132 -11.46 -10.87 -3.21
CA THR A 132 -12.05 -9.71 -3.87
C THR A 132 -10.98 -8.86 -4.57
N VAL A 133 -11.12 -8.65 -5.88
CA VAL A 133 -10.26 -7.75 -6.67
C VAL A 133 -10.56 -6.31 -6.29
N VAL A 134 -9.56 -5.59 -5.79
CA VAL A 134 -9.69 -4.16 -5.41
C VAL A 134 -9.03 -3.27 -6.45
N HIS A 135 -7.87 -3.69 -6.96
CA HIS A 135 -7.16 -2.99 -8.02
C HIS A 135 -6.76 -3.94 -9.13
N VAL A 136 -6.66 -3.39 -10.34
CA VAL A 136 -6.04 -4.02 -11.51
C VAL A 136 -5.10 -3.00 -12.14
N ALA A 137 -3.94 -3.45 -12.58
CA ALA A 137 -2.97 -2.62 -13.29
C ALA A 137 -2.59 -3.28 -14.61
N GLU A 138 -2.66 -2.53 -15.70
CA GLU A 138 -2.19 -2.96 -17.02
C GLU A 138 -0.75 -2.50 -17.22
N PHE A 139 0.09 -3.41 -17.71
CA PHE A 139 1.51 -3.17 -17.85
C PHE A 139 2.06 -3.63 -19.20
N THR A 140 3.22 -3.08 -19.54
CA THR A 140 4.07 -3.57 -20.61
C THR A 140 5.47 -3.84 -20.08
N VAL A 141 6.22 -4.70 -20.77
CA VAL A 141 7.62 -4.96 -20.46
C VAL A 141 8.46 -4.58 -21.66
N ALA A 142 9.43 -3.68 -21.44
CA ALA A 142 10.38 -3.25 -22.46
C ALA A 142 11.80 -3.33 -21.87
N GLY A 143 12.60 -4.27 -22.36
CA GLY A 143 13.94 -4.51 -21.83
C GLY A 143 13.90 -4.99 -20.37
N ASP A 144 14.54 -4.23 -19.48
CA ASP A 144 14.62 -4.48 -18.03
C ASP A 144 13.62 -3.64 -17.23
N THR A 145 12.55 -3.16 -17.88
CA THR A 145 11.55 -2.29 -17.27
C THR A 145 10.15 -2.85 -17.46
N LEU A 146 9.44 -3.03 -16.33
CA LEU A 146 7.98 -3.21 -16.28
C LEU A 146 7.33 -1.84 -16.05
N ALA A 147 6.47 -1.44 -16.97
CA ALA A 147 5.78 -0.15 -16.93
C ALA A 147 4.26 -0.34 -16.82
N ILE A 148 3.69 0.12 -15.71
CA ILE A 148 2.23 0.23 -15.54
C ILE A 148 1.79 1.57 -16.15
N HIS A 149 0.87 1.50 -17.10
CA HIS A 149 0.35 2.69 -17.79
C HIS A 149 -1.12 2.97 -17.49
N ARG A 150 -1.82 2.00 -16.91
CA ARG A 150 -3.24 2.13 -16.59
C ARG A 150 -3.61 1.32 -15.38
N THR A 151 -4.54 1.85 -14.59
CA THR A 151 -5.06 1.18 -13.40
C THR A 151 -6.58 1.27 -13.34
N TRP A 152 -7.19 0.30 -12.67
CA TRP A 152 -8.60 0.28 -12.30
C TRP A 152 -8.70 -0.01 -10.82
N SER A 153 -9.53 0.75 -10.12
CA SER A 153 -9.78 0.54 -8.69
C SER A 153 -11.28 0.55 -8.41
N VAL A 154 -11.68 -0.08 -7.31
CA VAL A 154 -13.07 -0.06 -6.85
C VAL A 154 -13.66 1.36 -6.83
N GLY A 155 -14.93 1.49 -7.19
CA GLY A 155 -15.64 2.76 -7.26
C GLY A 155 -15.59 3.57 -5.97
N GLY A 156 -15.45 4.90 -6.11
CA GLY A 156 -15.40 5.84 -4.98
C GLY A 156 -14.01 6.08 -4.38
N ALA A 157 -12.98 5.36 -4.84
CA ALA A 157 -11.60 5.66 -4.50
C ALA A 157 -11.12 6.95 -5.22
N ASP A 158 -10.28 7.74 -4.54
CA ASP A 158 -9.54 8.82 -5.20
C ASP A 158 -8.50 8.21 -6.17
N PRO A 159 -8.55 8.51 -7.48
CA PRO A 159 -7.67 7.86 -8.46
C PRO A 159 -6.18 8.09 -8.19
N GLY A 160 -5.81 9.27 -7.68
CA GLY A 160 -4.44 9.61 -7.33
C GLY A 160 -3.96 8.77 -6.13
N HIS A 161 -4.77 8.70 -5.08
CA HIS A 161 -4.51 7.85 -3.93
C HIS A 161 -4.38 6.39 -4.33
N ALA A 162 -5.34 5.84 -5.08
CA ALA A 162 -5.34 4.46 -5.52
C ALA A 162 -4.10 4.10 -6.36
N THR A 163 -3.64 5.01 -7.22
CA THR A 163 -2.38 4.83 -7.97
C THR A 163 -1.18 4.70 -7.02
N ARG A 164 -1.12 5.51 -5.96
CA ARG A 164 -0.07 5.40 -4.92
C ARG A 164 -0.19 4.11 -4.11
N GLU A 165 -1.41 3.62 -3.85
CA GLU A 165 -1.61 2.32 -3.18
C GLU A 165 -1.06 1.18 -4.04
N ILE A 166 -1.39 1.17 -5.33
CA ILE A 166 -0.87 0.18 -6.30
C ILE A 166 0.66 0.23 -6.35
N ASP A 167 1.25 1.42 -6.48
CA ASP A 167 2.70 1.60 -6.46
C ASP A 167 3.33 1.05 -5.17
N TYR A 168 2.73 1.38 -4.01
CA TYR A 168 3.18 0.84 -2.74
C TYR A 168 3.08 -0.70 -2.70
N LEU A 169 1.99 -1.30 -3.16
CA LEU A 169 1.80 -2.75 -3.17
C LEU A 169 2.83 -3.44 -4.08
N VAL A 170 3.11 -2.90 -5.26
CA VAL A 170 4.17 -3.43 -6.13
C VAL A 170 5.52 -3.35 -5.43
N LYS A 171 5.90 -2.16 -4.93
CA LYS A 171 7.20 -1.96 -4.26
C LYS A 171 7.36 -2.87 -3.04
N SER A 172 6.35 -2.96 -2.18
CA SER A 172 6.47 -3.63 -0.88
C SER A 172 6.18 -5.13 -0.92
N HIS A 173 5.20 -5.57 -1.70
CA HIS A 173 4.76 -6.97 -1.72
C HIS A 173 5.43 -7.75 -2.85
N VAL A 174 5.48 -7.19 -4.06
CA VAL A 174 6.09 -7.87 -5.22
C VAL A 174 7.61 -7.73 -5.20
N LEU A 175 8.12 -6.52 -4.98
CA LEU A 175 9.57 -6.24 -5.02
C LEU A 175 10.25 -6.33 -3.64
N GLY A 176 9.51 -6.59 -2.56
CA GLY A 176 10.04 -6.75 -1.21
C GLY A 176 10.74 -5.51 -0.63
N ARG A 177 10.45 -4.31 -1.16
CA ARG A 177 11.09 -3.07 -0.73
C ARG A 177 10.41 -2.49 0.50
N ARG A 178 11.22 -1.99 1.43
CA ARG A 178 10.71 -1.22 2.57
C ARG A 178 10.56 0.25 2.17
N VAL A 179 9.34 0.66 1.85
CA VAL A 179 8.98 2.03 1.42
C VAL A 179 7.82 2.59 2.25
N PRO A 180 7.62 3.92 2.30
CA PRO A 180 6.44 4.51 2.90
C PRO A 180 5.17 4.17 2.13
N HIS A 181 4.06 3.93 2.84
CA HIS A 181 2.74 3.82 2.23
C HIS A 181 2.01 5.17 2.25
N PRO A 182 1.15 5.44 1.25
CA PRO A 182 0.36 6.65 1.22
C PRO A 182 -0.72 6.63 2.30
N LEU A 183 -0.89 7.77 2.97
CA LEU A 183 -2.04 8.05 3.84
C LEU A 183 -3.05 8.93 3.08
N PRO A 184 -4.37 8.68 3.23
CA PRO A 184 -5.38 9.58 2.71
C PRO A 184 -5.45 10.85 3.55
N ASP A 185 -5.67 12.00 2.91
CA ASP A 185 -5.69 13.31 3.58
C ASP A 185 -6.73 13.41 4.70
N THR A 186 -7.79 12.61 4.62
CA THR A 186 -8.84 12.52 5.65
C THR A 186 -8.31 12.07 7.02
N LEU A 187 -7.17 11.37 7.08
CA LEU A 187 -6.52 10.96 8.32
C LEU A 187 -5.67 12.05 8.96
N ALA A 188 -5.35 13.14 8.27
CA ALA A 188 -4.56 14.22 8.85
C ALA A 188 -5.23 14.83 10.10
N ALA A 189 -6.57 14.85 10.11
CA ALA A 189 -7.38 15.27 11.25
C ALA A 189 -7.55 14.20 12.35
N GLN A 190 -7.16 12.94 12.08
CA GLN A 190 -7.44 11.78 12.93
C GLN A 190 -6.19 10.89 13.11
N PRO A 191 -5.08 11.43 13.64
CA PRO A 191 -3.79 10.74 13.71
C PRO A 191 -3.81 9.46 14.54
N HIS A 192 -4.70 9.38 15.53
CA HIS A 192 -4.89 8.17 16.36
C HIS A 192 -5.42 6.96 15.56
N LEU A 193 -6.01 7.17 14.38
CA LEU A 193 -6.49 6.10 13.50
C LEU A 193 -5.45 5.59 12.50
N VAL A 194 -4.30 6.27 12.37
CA VAL A 194 -3.29 5.96 11.34
C VAL A 194 -2.81 4.52 11.44
N GLY A 195 -2.52 4.03 12.64
CA GLY A 195 -2.06 2.64 12.85
C GLY A 195 -3.10 1.62 12.38
N LEU A 196 -4.35 1.79 12.82
CA LEU A 196 -5.45 0.89 12.47
C LEU A 196 -5.75 0.92 10.97
N HIS A 197 -5.78 2.11 10.37
CA HIS A 197 -5.96 2.26 8.93
C HIS A 197 -4.85 1.58 8.14
N SER A 198 -3.59 1.85 8.50
CA SER A 198 -2.41 1.26 7.85
C SER A 198 -2.44 -0.26 7.94
N PHE A 199 -2.77 -0.82 9.10
CA PHE A 199 -2.90 -2.26 9.29
C PHE A 199 -4.06 -2.88 8.50
N SER A 200 -5.20 -2.19 8.46
CA SER A 200 -6.39 -2.67 7.74
C SER A 200 -6.11 -2.79 6.23
N LEU A 201 -5.46 -1.78 5.66
CA LEU A 201 -5.10 -1.78 4.25
C LEU A 201 -3.91 -2.68 3.96
N TYR A 202 -2.78 -2.47 4.61
CA TYR A 202 -1.48 -3.03 4.21
C TYR A 202 -0.96 -4.13 5.13
N GLY A 203 -1.65 -4.42 6.23
CA GLY A 203 -1.29 -5.50 7.12
C GLY A 203 0.03 -5.31 7.84
N ARG A 204 0.68 -6.42 8.15
CA ARG A 204 2.01 -6.43 8.80
C ARG A 204 3.16 -5.98 7.90
N GLN A 205 2.92 -5.81 6.59
CA GLN A 205 3.94 -5.36 5.64
C GLN A 205 4.19 -3.85 5.66
N CYS A 206 3.24 -3.06 6.17
CA CYS A 206 3.51 -1.62 6.30
C CYS A 206 4.47 -1.30 7.45
N CYS A 207 5.18 -0.20 7.30
CA CYS A 207 6.13 0.25 8.30
C CYS A 207 6.07 1.75 8.56
N PHE A 208 5.68 2.55 7.57
CA PHE A 208 5.72 4.01 7.70
C PHE A 208 4.67 4.66 6.79
N GLY A 209 3.71 5.38 7.38
CA GLY A 209 2.66 6.06 6.64
C GLY A 209 2.99 7.54 6.44
N THR A 210 2.83 8.08 5.23
CA THR A 210 3.08 9.49 4.93
C THR A 210 1.95 10.13 4.13
N PHE A 211 1.74 11.44 4.34
CA PHE A 211 0.88 12.26 3.47
C PHE A 211 1.63 12.83 2.26
N ALA A 212 2.95 12.69 2.22
CA ALA A 212 3.75 13.11 1.08
C ALA A 212 3.45 12.24 -0.17
N ASP A 213 3.90 12.71 -1.32
CA ASP A 213 3.89 11.90 -2.53
C ASP A 213 4.86 10.71 -2.39
N THR A 214 4.39 9.52 -2.75
CA THR A 214 5.11 8.24 -2.64
C THR A 214 5.44 7.63 -4.00
N LEU A 215 5.01 8.22 -5.12
CA LEU A 215 5.21 7.66 -6.45
C LEU A 215 6.68 7.66 -6.86
N HIS A 216 7.42 8.68 -6.46
CA HIS A 216 8.87 8.71 -6.64
C HIS A 216 9.56 7.66 -5.77
N ASP A 217 10.78 7.26 -6.14
CA ASP A 217 11.61 6.46 -5.24
C ASP A 217 11.91 7.29 -3.98
N VAL A 218 11.07 7.15 -2.96
CA VAL A 218 11.32 7.74 -1.65
C VAL A 218 12.48 6.97 -1.04
N VAL A 219 13.66 7.56 -1.13
CA VAL A 219 14.93 6.94 -0.74
C VAL A 219 15.02 6.88 0.79
N LEU A 220 15.61 5.80 1.28
CA LEU A 220 16.08 5.76 2.67
C LEU A 220 17.11 6.88 2.87
N LYS A 221 17.12 7.50 4.05
CA LYS A 221 18.23 8.38 4.41
C LYS A 221 19.53 7.58 4.38
N ALA A 222 20.58 8.18 3.80
CA ALA A 222 21.93 7.66 3.95
C ALA A 222 22.24 7.58 5.46
N ARG A 223 22.66 6.41 5.92
CA ARG A 223 23.12 6.22 7.29
C ARG A 223 24.52 6.77 7.47
#